data_AF-A0A258MRI7-F1
#
_entry.id   AF-A0A258MRI7-F1
#
_cell.length_a   1.000
_cell.length_b   1.000
_cell.length_c   1.000
_cell.angle_alpha   90.00
_cell.angle_beta   90.00
_cell.angle_gamma   90.00
#
_symmetry.space_group_name_H-M   'P 1'
#
loop_
_entity.id
_entity.type
_entity.pdbx_description
1 polymer ?
#
loop_
_entity_poly.entity_id
_entity_poly.type
_entity_poly.pdbx_seq_one_letter_code
_entity_poly.pdbx_strand_id
1 'polypeptide(L)'
;MRIISGKWGGRRIHPPTNMPHTRPTTDIAKEGLFNILQNRIDFQDAKTLDLFGGTGCISYELASRGAAELTIIEKDSIMHGFIKKNCEMLGVENVQLLKMDVFAFLQSAQSQYDFIFAGPPYALGPIDEIPKIIEQKQLIAKGGIFVLEHTPRNQYEKMASFSFQRNYGTTVFSFFVNITP
;
A
#
# COMPACT_ATOMS: atom_id res chain seq x y z
N MET A 1 -9.59 -13.31 0.50
CA MET A 1 -8.21 -13.01 0.05
C MET A 1 -7.24 -13.95 0.74
N ARG A 2 -6.02 -14.11 0.21
CA ARG A 2 -5.00 -15.01 0.75
C ARG A 2 -3.67 -14.27 0.95
N ILE A 3 -2.98 -14.51 2.07
CA ILE A 3 -1.58 -14.11 2.24
C ILE A 3 -0.73 -15.07 1.38
N ILE A 4 0.09 -14.54 0.48
CA ILE A 4 0.80 -15.31 -0.55
C ILE A 4 2.00 -16.01 0.08
N SER A 5 2.82 -15.31 0.84
CA SER A 5 4.10 -15.84 1.35
C SER A 5 4.47 -15.27 2.72
N GLY A 6 5.65 -15.62 3.23
CA GLY A 6 6.14 -15.17 4.53
C GLY A 6 5.58 -16.00 5.69
N LYS A 7 5.68 -15.47 6.92
CA LYS A 7 5.30 -16.13 8.18
C LYS A 7 3.87 -16.70 8.16
N TRP A 8 2.94 -16.03 7.48
CA TRP A 8 1.54 -16.43 7.37
C TRP A 8 1.13 -16.82 5.95
N GLY A 9 2.09 -17.19 5.09
CA GLY A 9 1.83 -17.62 3.72
C GLY A 9 0.78 -18.73 3.63
N GLY A 10 -0.09 -18.65 2.63
CA GLY A 10 -1.23 -19.55 2.42
C GLY A 10 -2.47 -19.25 3.26
N ARG A 11 -2.38 -18.43 4.32
CA ARG A 11 -3.53 -18.14 5.20
C ARG A 11 -4.61 -17.36 4.46
N ARG A 12 -5.86 -17.78 4.63
CA ARG A 12 -7.04 -17.10 4.08
C ARG A 12 -7.63 -16.13 5.10
N ILE A 13 -7.99 -14.94 4.63
CA ILE A 13 -8.69 -13.91 5.39
C ILE A 13 -9.99 -13.59 4.64
N HIS A 14 -11.09 -13.54 5.39
CA HIS A 14 -12.45 -13.36 4.87
C HIS A 14 -12.92 -11.94 5.19
N PRO A 15 -12.79 -11.00 4.25
CA PRO A 15 -13.31 -9.65 4.45
C PRO A 15 -14.84 -9.63 4.50
N PRO A 16 -15.45 -8.56 5.07
CA PRO A 16 -16.90 -8.41 5.11
C PRO A 16 -17.54 -8.52 3.71
N THR A 17 -18.75 -9.08 3.66
CA THR A 17 -19.55 -9.15 2.43
C THR A 17 -20.06 -7.76 2.04
N ASN A 18 -20.20 -7.49 0.73
CA ASN A 18 -20.63 -6.19 0.16
C ASN A 18 -19.69 -5.02 0.45
N MET A 19 -18.61 -4.93 -0.33
CA MET A 19 -17.73 -3.76 -0.36
C MET A 19 -17.82 -3.05 -1.72
N PRO A 20 -18.91 -2.31 -2.00
CA PRO A 20 -19.20 -1.77 -3.34
C PRO A 20 -18.20 -0.70 -3.80
N HIS A 21 -17.47 -0.09 -2.87
CA HIS A 21 -16.56 1.02 -3.15
C HIS A 21 -15.09 0.63 -3.13
N THR A 22 -14.74 -0.63 -2.89
CA THR A 22 -13.33 -1.07 -2.87
C THR A 22 -12.80 -1.35 -4.26
N ARG A 23 -11.51 -1.04 -4.50
CA ARG A 23 -10.73 -1.58 -5.60
C ARG A 23 -10.12 -2.91 -5.14
N PRO A 24 -10.55 -4.07 -5.65
CA PRO A 24 -9.93 -5.32 -5.28
C PRO A 24 -8.59 -5.48 -5.99
N THR A 25 -7.51 -5.60 -5.23
CA THR A 25 -6.23 -6.09 -5.77
C THR A 25 -6.33 -7.60 -5.93
N THR A 26 -6.28 -8.09 -7.17
CA THR A 26 -6.38 -9.53 -7.44
C THR A 26 -5.17 -10.28 -6.87
N ASP A 27 -5.33 -11.57 -6.56
CA ASP A 27 -4.19 -12.39 -6.08
C ASP A 27 -3.04 -12.39 -7.11
N ILE A 28 -3.34 -12.41 -8.41
CA ILE A 28 -2.33 -12.34 -9.49
C ILE A 28 -1.59 -11.00 -9.49
N ALA A 29 -2.31 -9.88 -9.40
CA ALA A 29 -1.70 -8.56 -9.36
C ALA A 29 -0.84 -8.40 -8.10
N LYS A 30 -1.36 -8.84 -6.94
CA LYS A 30 -0.63 -8.81 -5.67
C LYS A 30 0.63 -9.68 -5.72
N GLU A 31 0.54 -10.89 -6.25
CA GLU A 31 1.71 -11.77 -6.44
C GLU A 31 2.76 -11.12 -7.34
N GLY A 32 2.32 -10.56 -8.47
CA GLY A 32 3.19 -9.82 -9.38
C GLY A 32 3.89 -8.63 -8.71
N LEU A 33 3.15 -7.84 -7.92
CA LEU A 33 3.69 -6.74 -7.13
C LEU A 33 4.79 -7.23 -6.18
N PHE A 34 4.49 -8.21 -5.32
CA PHE A 34 5.45 -8.64 -4.31
C PHE A 34 6.65 -9.42 -4.88
N ASN A 35 6.52 -10.07 -6.04
CA ASN A 35 7.66 -10.66 -6.76
C ASN A 35 8.67 -9.58 -7.22
N ILE A 36 8.19 -8.40 -7.58
CA ILE A 36 9.05 -7.26 -7.91
C ILE A 36 9.68 -6.68 -6.65
N LEU A 37 8.89 -6.49 -5.59
CA LEU A 37 9.36 -5.89 -4.35
C LEU A 37 10.40 -6.76 -3.64
N GLN A 38 10.29 -8.09 -3.71
CA GLN A 38 11.23 -9.02 -3.07
C GLN A 38 12.69 -8.82 -3.48
N ASN A 39 12.95 -8.29 -4.68
CA ASN A 39 14.31 -8.03 -5.18
C ASN A 39 14.75 -6.57 -5.02
N ARG A 40 13.92 -5.74 -4.37
CA ARG A 40 14.12 -4.28 -4.31
C ARG A 40 14.02 -3.70 -2.90
N ILE A 41 13.33 -4.40 -2.00
CA ILE A 41 13.11 -3.97 -0.62
C ILE A 41 13.53 -5.12 0.29
N ASP A 42 14.41 -4.81 1.24
CA ASP A 42 14.60 -5.68 2.38
C ASP A 42 13.46 -5.43 3.37
N PHE A 43 12.56 -6.40 3.50
CA PHE A 43 11.41 -6.23 4.37
C PHE A 43 11.76 -6.28 5.85
N GLN A 44 12.86 -6.91 6.28
CA GLN A 44 13.11 -7.15 7.71
C GLN A 44 13.22 -5.86 8.54
N ASP A 45 13.72 -4.79 7.94
CA ASP A 45 13.89 -3.48 8.59
C ASP A 45 12.99 -2.40 7.96
N ALA A 46 12.11 -2.77 7.03
CA ALA A 46 11.35 -1.79 6.26
C ALA A 46 10.28 -1.10 7.10
N LYS A 47 10.29 0.24 7.05
CA LYS A 47 9.20 1.09 7.48
C LYS A 47 8.22 1.30 6.32
N THR A 48 6.98 0.88 6.52
CA THR A 48 5.99 0.79 5.45
C THR A 48 4.76 1.65 5.72
N LEU A 49 4.16 2.18 4.66
CA LEU A 49 2.94 2.98 4.69
C LEU A 49 1.92 2.42 3.69
N ASP A 50 0.78 1.97 4.19
CA ASP A 50 -0.39 1.61 3.39
C ASP A 50 -1.43 2.74 3.49
N LEU A 51 -1.53 3.55 2.44
CA LEU A 51 -2.39 4.74 2.42
C LEU A 51 -3.88 4.39 2.35
N PHE A 52 -4.24 3.20 1.89
CA PHE A 52 -5.64 2.78 1.76
C PHE A 52 -5.78 1.35 2.24
N GLY A 53 -5.83 1.17 3.57
CA GLY A 53 -5.79 -0.14 4.21
C GLY A 53 -6.82 -1.12 3.64
N GLY A 54 -8.05 -0.67 3.42
CA GLY A 54 -9.13 -1.46 2.84
C GLY A 54 -9.29 -2.78 3.58
N THR A 55 -9.06 -3.90 2.89
CA THR A 55 -9.12 -5.24 3.50
C THR A 55 -7.87 -5.63 4.30
N GLY A 56 -6.84 -4.80 4.30
CA GLY A 56 -5.50 -5.06 4.83
C GLY A 56 -4.66 -5.99 3.95
N CYS A 57 -5.08 -6.27 2.71
CA CYS A 57 -4.48 -7.34 1.91
C CYS A 57 -3.00 -7.13 1.58
N ILE A 58 -2.56 -5.86 1.46
CA ILE A 58 -1.17 -5.47 1.26
C ILE A 58 -0.45 -5.43 2.61
N SER A 59 -1.05 -4.80 3.62
CA SER A 59 -0.45 -4.68 4.95
C SER A 59 -0.18 -6.03 5.62
N TYR A 60 -1.06 -7.01 5.48
CA TYR A 60 -0.81 -8.36 6.00
C TYR A 60 0.30 -9.09 5.23
N GLU A 61 0.44 -8.84 3.92
CA GLU A 61 1.52 -9.43 3.12
C GLU A 61 2.87 -8.81 3.49
N LEU A 62 2.93 -7.49 3.69
CA LEU A 62 4.10 -6.77 4.22
C LEU A 62 4.52 -7.33 5.58
N ALA A 63 3.58 -7.42 6.51
CA ALA A 63 3.85 -7.98 7.83
C ALA A 63 4.31 -9.44 7.73
N SER A 64 3.68 -10.25 6.86
CA SER A 64 4.04 -11.66 6.68
C SER A 64 5.48 -11.82 6.18
N ARG A 65 5.93 -10.89 5.32
CA ARG A 65 7.29 -10.87 4.76
C ARG A 65 8.33 -10.24 5.70
N GLY A 66 7.91 -9.74 6.86
CA GLY A 66 8.79 -9.29 7.93
C GLY A 66 8.93 -7.77 8.07
N ALA A 67 8.07 -6.96 7.45
CA ALA A 67 8.08 -5.50 7.63
C ALA A 67 8.15 -5.09 9.12
N ALA A 68 9.14 -4.26 9.46
CA ALA A 68 9.46 -3.89 10.84
C ALA A 68 8.46 -2.92 11.46
N GLU A 69 8.03 -1.92 10.68
CA GLU A 69 7.06 -0.90 11.10
C GLU A 69 5.98 -0.76 10.02
N LEU A 70 4.71 -0.82 10.44
CA LEU A 70 3.56 -0.69 9.53
C LEU A 70 2.69 0.47 9.95
N THR A 71 2.61 1.52 9.12
CA THR A 71 1.57 2.55 9.23
C THR A 71 0.47 2.24 8.23
N ILE A 72 -0.78 2.13 8.70
CA ILE A 72 -1.94 1.82 7.87
C ILE A 72 -2.98 2.91 8.06
N ILE A 73 -3.43 3.53 6.97
CA ILE A 73 -4.49 4.56 6.99
C ILE A 73 -5.78 3.93 6.49
N GLU A 74 -6.84 4.02 7.29
CA GLU A 74 -8.17 3.55 6.90
C GLU A 74 -9.24 4.50 7.42
N LYS A 75 -10.15 4.94 6.55
CA LYS A 75 -11.20 5.92 6.89
C LYS A 75 -12.46 5.23 7.40
N ASP A 76 -12.82 4.10 6.80
CA ASP A 76 -14.02 3.36 7.13
C ASP A 76 -13.88 2.65 8.48
N SER A 77 -14.85 2.86 9.38
CA SER A 77 -14.77 2.34 10.74
C SER A 77 -14.91 0.82 10.80
N ILE A 78 -15.64 0.21 9.87
CA ILE A 78 -15.84 -1.25 9.79
C ILE A 78 -14.54 -1.89 9.32
N MET A 79 -13.94 -1.37 8.24
CA MET A 79 -12.67 -1.87 7.70
C MET A 79 -11.50 -1.62 8.67
N HIS A 80 -11.47 -0.47 9.35
CA HIS A 80 -10.50 -0.24 10.41
C HIS A 80 -10.60 -1.29 11.53
N GLY A 81 -11.82 -1.56 12.02
CA GLY A 81 -12.05 -2.61 13.02
C GLY A 81 -11.66 -4.00 12.51
N PHE A 82 -11.92 -4.28 11.24
CA PHE A 82 -11.52 -5.51 10.57
C PHE A 82 -9.99 -5.66 10.50
N ILE A 83 -9.26 -4.62 10.10
CA ILE A 83 -7.80 -4.64 10.04
C ILE A 83 -7.21 -4.89 11.43
N LYS A 84 -7.67 -4.13 12.42
CA LYS A 84 -7.23 -4.27 13.81
C LYS A 84 -7.35 -5.72 14.29
N LYS A 85 -8.53 -6.33 14.14
CA LYS A 85 -8.78 -7.72 14.57
C LYS A 85 -7.85 -8.72 13.87
N ASN A 86 -7.58 -8.54 12.57
CA ASN A 86 -6.72 -9.46 11.83
C ASN A 86 -5.24 -9.28 12.20
N CYS A 87 -4.77 -8.05 12.40
CA CYS A 87 -3.43 -7.79 12.92
C CYS A 87 -3.23 -8.45 14.30
N GLU A 88 -4.20 -8.31 15.20
CA GLU A 88 -4.19 -8.97 16.51
C GLU A 88 -4.16 -10.51 16.37
N MET A 89 -5.01 -11.08 15.52
CA MET A 89 -5.08 -12.53 15.26
C MET A 89 -3.81 -13.10 14.61
N LEU A 90 -3.12 -12.29 13.81
CA LEU A 90 -1.84 -12.66 13.18
C LEU A 90 -0.67 -12.50 14.16
N GLY A 91 -0.83 -11.68 15.21
CA GLY A 91 0.28 -11.27 16.07
C GLY A 91 1.25 -10.35 15.32
N VAL A 92 0.71 -9.39 14.56
CA VAL A 92 1.52 -8.35 13.90
C VAL A 92 1.98 -7.37 14.97
N GLU A 93 3.28 -7.22 15.10
CA GLU A 93 3.92 -6.25 16.00
C GLU A 93 4.14 -4.92 15.26
N ASN A 94 4.35 -3.83 16.01
CA ASN A 94 4.69 -2.50 15.48
C ASN A 94 3.76 -1.94 14.39
N VAL A 95 2.45 -2.21 14.52
CA VAL A 95 1.42 -1.69 13.62
C VAL A 95 0.77 -0.43 14.19
N GLN A 96 0.86 0.66 13.45
CA GLN A 96 0.13 1.91 13.67
C GLN A 96 -1.04 2.00 12.69
N LEU A 97 -2.22 1.57 13.14
CA LEU A 97 -3.46 1.71 12.39
C LEU A 97 -4.16 3.03 12.74
N LEU A 98 -4.31 3.93 11.77
CA LEU A 98 -4.88 5.26 11.95
C LEU A 98 -6.24 5.37 11.25
N LYS A 99 -7.27 5.72 12.03
CA LYS A 99 -8.62 5.94 11.51
C LYS A 99 -8.81 7.37 10.99
N MET A 100 -8.41 7.65 9.75
CA MET A 100 -8.50 9.00 9.19
C MET A 100 -8.55 9.03 7.66
N ASP A 101 -8.86 10.20 7.11
CA ASP A 101 -8.78 10.44 5.67
C ASP A 101 -7.31 10.55 5.21
N VAL A 102 -7.03 9.98 4.04
CA VAL A 102 -5.68 9.91 3.47
C VAL A 102 -5.10 11.28 3.19
N PHE A 103 -5.90 12.23 2.68
CA PHE A 103 -5.39 13.57 2.39
C PHE A 103 -5.14 14.35 3.67
N ALA A 104 -5.95 14.13 4.71
CA ALA A 104 -5.68 14.70 6.04
C ALA A 104 -4.38 14.12 6.63
N PHE A 105 -4.14 12.82 6.48
CA PHE A 105 -2.88 12.20 6.91
C PHE A 105 -1.69 12.82 6.16
N LEU A 106 -1.76 12.83 4.83
CA LEU A 106 -0.69 13.35 3.97
C LEU A 106 -0.35 14.81 4.29
N GLN A 107 -1.32 15.66 4.64
CA GLN A 107 -1.05 17.04 5.06
C GLN A 107 -0.13 17.12 6.28
N SER A 108 -0.28 16.22 7.24
CA SER A 108 0.51 16.17 8.49
C SER A 108 1.74 15.26 8.41
N ALA A 109 1.84 14.40 7.40
CA ALA A 109 2.91 13.42 7.28
C ALA A 109 4.28 14.11 7.12
N GLN A 110 5.24 13.65 7.92
CA GLN A 110 6.64 14.09 7.95
C GLN A 110 7.65 12.92 7.96
N SER A 111 7.19 11.71 8.26
CA SER A 111 8.05 10.52 8.24
C SER A 111 8.33 10.07 6.81
N GLN A 112 9.54 9.57 6.60
CA GLN A 112 9.89 8.85 5.38
C GLN A 112 9.63 7.35 5.55
N TYR A 113 9.40 6.66 4.43
CA TYR A 113 9.08 5.24 4.39
C TYR A 113 9.89 4.55 3.30
N ASP A 114 10.35 3.34 3.58
CA ASP A 114 11.04 2.47 2.62
C ASP A 114 10.07 1.91 1.58
N PHE A 115 8.81 1.74 1.98
CA PHE A 115 7.74 1.33 1.08
C PHE A 115 6.45 2.12 1.34
N ILE A 116 5.87 2.70 0.29
CA ILE A 116 4.54 3.29 0.33
C ILE A 116 3.67 2.58 -0.69
N PHE A 117 2.47 2.17 -0.28
CA PHE A 117 1.44 1.66 -1.19
C PHE A 117 0.19 2.54 -1.14
N ALA A 118 -0.38 2.81 -2.31
CA ALA A 118 -1.69 3.43 -2.44
C ALA A 118 -2.58 2.61 -3.37
N GLY A 119 -3.63 2.00 -2.81
CA GLY A 119 -4.70 1.34 -3.55
C GLY A 119 -6.03 2.08 -3.47
N PRO A 120 -6.15 3.30 -4.03
CA PRO A 120 -7.34 4.12 -3.86
C PRO A 120 -8.59 3.47 -4.49
N PRO A 121 -9.78 3.71 -3.91
CA PRO A 121 -11.03 3.25 -4.47
C PRO A 121 -11.30 3.87 -5.85
N TYR A 122 -12.07 3.19 -6.71
CA TYR A 122 -12.34 3.66 -8.08
C TYR A 122 -12.97 5.06 -8.15
N ALA A 123 -13.78 5.42 -7.16
CA ALA A 123 -14.47 6.71 -7.10
C ALA A 123 -13.63 7.86 -6.52
N LEU A 124 -12.35 7.62 -6.20
CA LEU A 124 -11.49 8.68 -5.67
C LEU A 124 -11.16 9.69 -6.78
N GLY A 125 -11.81 10.87 -6.72
CA GLY A 125 -11.56 11.95 -7.67
C GLY A 125 -10.08 12.39 -7.75
N PRO A 126 -9.42 12.74 -6.63
CA PRO A 126 -8.07 13.30 -6.64
C PRO A 126 -6.94 12.25 -6.62
N ILE A 127 -7.07 11.13 -7.34
CA ILE A 127 -6.03 10.09 -7.38
C ILE A 127 -4.66 10.64 -7.83
N ASP A 128 -4.65 11.56 -8.80
CA ASP A 128 -3.43 12.12 -9.37
C ASP A 128 -2.70 13.09 -8.42
N GLU A 129 -3.33 13.49 -7.30
CA GLU A 129 -2.70 14.32 -6.27
C GLU A 129 -1.84 13.49 -5.32
N ILE A 130 -2.12 12.20 -5.15
CA ILE A 130 -1.36 11.31 -4.25
C ILE A 130 0.15 11.30 -4.59
N PRO A 131 0.58 10.97 -5.84
CA PRO A 131 2.01 10.94 -6.16
C PRO A 131 2.65 12.34 -6.03
N LYS A 132 1.93 13.41 -6.38
CA LYS A 132 2.41 14.79 -6.25
C LYS A 132 2.70 15.17 -4.80
N ILE A 133 1.79 14.85 -3.89
CA ILE A 133 1.94 15.16 -2.46
C ILE A 133 3.08 14.35 -1.86
N ILE A 134 3.18 13.05 -2.21
CA ILE A 134 4.28 12.18 -1.74
C ILE A 134 5.64 12.73 -2.17
N GLU A 135 5.78 13.16 -3.43
CA GLU A 135 7.00 13.76 -3.96
C GLU A 135 7.30 15.12 -3.29
N GLN A 136 6.32 16.01 -3.22
CA GLN A 136 6.47 17.34 -2.60
C GLN A 136 6.89 17.26 -1.14
N LYS A 137 6.35 16.30 -0.39
CA LYS A 137 6.67 16.07 1.03
C LYS A 137 7.85 15.14 1.25
N GLN A 138 8.46 14.63 0.17
CA GLN A 138 9.63 13.75 0.22
C GLN A 138 9.41 12.54 1.15
N LEU A 139 8.22 11.92 1.09
CA LEU A 139 7.86 10.82 1.99
C LEU A 139 8.53 9.49 1.64
N ILE A 140 9.10 9.37 0.44
CA ILE A 140 9.86 8.19 0.02
C ILE A 140 11.26 8.29 0.62
N ALA A 141 11.67 7.32 1.43
CA ALA A 141 13.04 7.27 1.95
C ALA A 141 14.07 7.12 0.82
N LYS A 142 15.35 7.40 1.11
CA LYS A 142 16.43 7.14 0.14
C LYS A 142 16.50 5.63 -0.15
N GLY A 143 16.39 5.25 -1.43
CA GLY A 143 16.27 3.85 -1.83
C GLY A 143 14.87 3.24 -1.65
N GLY A 144 13.93 3.98 -1.07
CA GLY A 144 12.54 3.56 -0.92
C GLY A 144 11.73 3.62 -2.21
N ILE A 145 10.56 3.01 -2.17
CA ILE A 145 9.66 2.87 -3.32
C ILE A 145 8.24 3.25 -2.93
N PHE A 146 7.60 4.09 -3.75
CA PHE A 146 6.16 4.29 -3.73
C PHE A 146 5.49 3.55 -4.89
N VAL A 147 4.38 2.86 -4.60
CA VAL A 147 3.56 2.17 -5.59
C VAL A 147 2.13 2.70 -5.54
N LEU A 148 1.65 3.17 -6.70
CA LEU A 148 0.26 3.55 -6.90
C LEU A 148 -0.46 2.50 -7.74
N GLU A 149 -1.54 1.93 -7.21
CA GLU A 149 -2.47 1.09 -7.96
C GLU A 149 -3.53 1.97 -8.64
N HIS A 150 -3.65 1.86 -9.96
CA HIS A 150 -4.60 2.63 -10.75
C HIS A 150 -5.12 1.83 -11.96
N THR A 151 -5.87 2.49 -12.84
CA THR A 151 -6.34 1.90 -14.10
C THR A 151 -5.48 2.40 -15.28
N PRO A 152 -5.53 1.76 -16.46
CA PRO A 152 -4.84 2.26 -17.66
C PRO A 152 -5.23 3.68 -18.13
N ARG A 153 -6.23 4.32 -17.51
CA ARG A 153 -6.63 5.70 -17.82
C ARG A 153 -5.72 6.76 -17.19
N ASN A 154 -4.96 6.41 -16.16
CA ASN A 154 -4.02 7.32 -15.50
C ASN A 154 -2.62 7.13 -16.07
N GLN A 155 -1.86 8.24 -16.21
CA GLN A 155 -0.51 8.27 -16.79
C GLN A 155 0.39 9.12 -15.89
N TYR A 156 1.54 8.58 -15.52
CA TYR A 156 2.49 9.19 -14.58
C TYR A 156 3.92 9.24 -15.10
N GLU A 157 4.16 8.78 -16.33
CA GLU A 157 5.48 8.63 -16.96
C GLU A 157 6.25 9.95 -17.10
N LYS A 158 5.55 11.09 -16.98
CA LYS A 158 6.15 12.43 -17.04
C LYS A 158 6.61 12.96 -15.68
N MET A 159 6.31 12.27 -14.58
CA MET A 159 6.77 12.67 -13.25
C MET A 159 8.25 12.34 -13.10
N ALA A 160 9.02 13.24 -12.49
CA ALA A 160 10.46 13.04 -12.30
C ALA A 160 10.75 11.80 -11.43
N SER A 161 9.91 11.55 -10.43
CA SER A 161 9.99 10.39 -9.54
C SER A 161 9.55 9.07 -10.17
N PHE A 162 8.93 9.08 -11.35
CA PHE A 162 8.46 7.86 -12.00
C PHE A 162 9.62 6.96 -12.43
N SER A 163 9.51 5.66 -12.14
CA SER A 163 10.50 4.65 -12.51
C SER A 163 10.00 3.72 -13.60
N PHE A 164 8.93 2.98 -13.34
CA PHE A 164 8.32 2.06 -14.30
C PHE A 164 6.89 1.71 -13.90
N GLN A 165 6.15 1.03 -14.77
CA GLN A 165 4.85 0.46 -14.44
C GLN A 165 4.73 -1.03 -14.81
N ARG A 166 3.74 -1.69 -14.23
CA ARG A 166 3.33 -3.06 -14.56
C ARG A 166 1.83 -3.16 -14.67
N ASN A 167 1.36 -3.84 -15.70
CA ASN A 167 -0.05 -3.99 -16.01
C ASN A 167 -0.47 -5.46 -15.82
N TYR A 168 -1.54 -5.67 -15.06
CA TYR A 168 -2.19 -6.94 -14.78
C TYR A 168 -3.67 -6.90 -15.20
N GLY A 169 -3.92 -6.46 -16.44
CA GLY A 169 -5.26 -6.31 -17.03
C GLY A 169 -5.84 -4.91 -16.77
N THR A 170 -6.79 -4.83 -15.84
CA THR A 170 -7.41 -3.55 -15.44
C THR A 170 -6.68 -2.86 -14.27
N THR A 171 -5.76 -3.58 -13.64
CA THR A 171 -4.91 -3.09 -12.54
C THR A 171 -3.54 -2.74 -13.10
N VAL A 172 -3.11 -1.49 -12.88
CA VAL A 172 -1.76 -1.01 -13.19
C VAL A 172 -1.10 -0.56 -11.90
N PHE A 173 0.15 -0.96 -11.69
CA PHE A 173 1.00 -0.43 -10.63
C PHE A 173 2.05 0.48 -11.26
N SER A 174 2.04 1.76 -10.89
CA SER A 174 3.13 2.70 -11.19
C SER A 174 4.07 2.77 -10.00
N PHE A 175 5.37 2.64 -10.26
CA PHE A 175 6.45 2.65 -9.27
C PHE A 175 7.20 3.97 -9.36
N PHE A 176 7.38 4.60 -8.20
CA PHE A 176 8.07 5.86 -8.03
C PHE A 176 9.21 5.69 -7.04
N VAL A 177 10.30 6.42 -7.24
CA VAL A 177 11.50 6.37 -6.41
C VAL A 177 11.88 7.77 -5.93
N ASN A 178 12.64 7.84 -4.84
CA ASN A 178 13.22 9.11 -4.41
C ASN A 178 14.27 9.59 -5.43
N ILE A 179 14.15 10.84 -5.88
CA ILE A 179 15.04 11.51 -6.85
C ILE A 179 16.02 12.48 -6.18
N THR A 180 15.99 12.57 -4.85
CA THR A 180 16.84 13.46 -4.06
C THR A 180 18.21 12.79 -3.86
N PRO A 181 19.33 13.50 -4.08
CA PRO A 181 20.69 12.97 -3.94
C PRO A 181 21.01 12.36 -2.56
#